data_AF-A0A7S1FK54-F1
#
_entry.id   AF-A0A7S1FK54-F1
#
_cell.length_a   1.000
_cell.length_b   1.000
_cell.length_c   1.000
_cell.angle_alpha   90.00
_cell.angle_beta   90.00
_cell.angle_gamma   90.00
#
_symmetry.space_group_name_H-M   'P 1'
#
loop_
_entity.id
_entity.type
_entity.pdbx_description
1 polymer ?
#
loop_
_entity_poly.entity_id
_entity_poly.type
_entity_poly.pdbx_seq_one_letter_code
_entity_poly.pdbx_strand_id
1 'polypeptide(L)'
;ADALTQALVEQCYMYFSEGARLSYQGFRILEEARSVRGVEERRRLGKKATTLLGRAARFWKSPRTILPPPNQTAHNSPLHRAAEKLSAIHYYEGIVDTCLACAANFGGTAAGTLTYEVEKARSGQQEDTGPALGTAPAWEKNLYHTDEDLHGTGNVSAAGADDQRALVLSDLDDATLGQDDTAQARRCCYDVILKKLGLLMVRHVIGHEPQESIPGDTDIYAGRMIEACLSSKDANFHHALYEDLFQRGFTDRLVAIQSPYIEQYLYRIDMDLLWRHYVFVGKSQKAAEVMEAWAEDEENGLTLEDRIICLNRALGSGGEGQDIGAAGMEMEQYPFNGINDTRNHDDAVVEGSRSTLAQRKEKLAIATIQRRLLDSMKDNPSVEIPPEILEKLSTTLLDESTLFNDIAARFCQWPTCLTILHACQHHDSANISRLWRAIIATEIPTTSSSQAVNNMLVNLRKHSPAQHHENTSCLFEDGDWVIPLRQKIVELGRELYGQGADYVFPLEMLSNWLEGKFALYNDACFLYWFSYLINVAHFCYLAQS
;
A
#
# COMPACT_ATOMS: atom_id res chain seq x y z
N ALA A 1 -44.26 19.41 28.50
CA ALA A 1 -42.81 19.19 28.42
C ALA A 1 -42.15 20.17 27.44
N ASP A 2 -42.51 20.15 26.16
CA ASP A 2 -41.87 21.04 25.16
C ASP A 2 -42.16 22.54 25.42
N ALA A 3 -43.36 22.89 25.90
CA ALA A 3 -43.66 24.25 26.35
C ALA A 3 -42.86 24.67 27.60
N LEU A 4 -42.50 23.71 28.46
CA LEU A 4 -41.71 23.97 29.67
C LEU A 4 -40.25 24.23 29.29
N THR A 5 -39.67 23.44 28.39
CA THR A 5 -38.29 23.66 27.94
C THR A 5 -38.15 24.95 27.13
N GLN A 6 -39.18 25.35 26.40
CA GLN A 6 -39.24 26.66 25.77
C GLN A 6 -39.29 27.79 26.80
N ALA A 7 -40.17 27.69 27.80
CA ALA A 7 -40.26 28.67 28.88
C ALA A 7 -38.95 28.78 29.69
N LEU A 8 -38.24 27.66 29.91
CA LEU A 8 -36.95 27.66 30.59
C LEU A 8 -35.85 28.36 29.78
N VAL A 9 -35.81 28.20 28.46
CA VAL A 9 -34.88 28.98 27.62
C VAL A 9 -35.22 30.46 27.65
N GLU A 10 -36.50 30.82 27.57
CA GLU A 10 -36.93 32.23 27.51
C GLU A 10 -36.78 32.96 28.86
N GLN A 11 -37.06 32.27 29.97
CA GLN A 11 -37.15 32.88 31.30
C GLN A 11 -35.92 32.61 32.17
N CYS A 12 -35.16 31.53 31.90
CA CYS A 12 -34.02 31.08 32.70
C CYS A 12 -32.76 30.87 31.83
N TYR A 13 -32.55 31.73 30.83
CA TYR A 13 -31.47 31.61 29.84
C TYR A 13 -30.05 31.49 30.45
N MET A 14 -29.81 32.03 31.65
CA MET A 14 -28.52 31.92 32.37
C MET A 14 -28.19 30.50 32.83
N TYR A 15 -29.21 29.65 33.02
CA TYR A 15 -29.05 28.27 33.50
C TYR A 15 -29.45 27.23 32.44
N PHE A 16 -30.24 27.63 31.45
CA PHE A 16 -30.79 26.73 30.46
C PHE A 16 -30.52 27.27 29.05
N SER A 17 -29.49 26.73 28.41
CA SER A 17 -29.11 27.12 27.05
C SER A 17 -30.02 26.51 26.00
N GLU A 18 -30.03 27.12 24.81
CA GLU A 18 -30.70 26.56 23.63
C GLU A 18 -30.18 25.14 23.30
N GLY A 19 -28.89 24.88 23.55
CA GLY A 19 -28.28 23.55 23.46
C GLY A 19 -28.90 22.51 24.41
N ALA A 20 -29.29 22.90 25.63
CA ALA A 20 -29.98 22.03 26.59
C ALA A 20 -31.40 21.69 26.13
N ARG A 21 -32.12 22.66 25.54
CA ARG A 21 -33.45 22.45 24.94
C ARG A 21 -33.39 21.46 23.78
N LEU A 22 -32.46 21.67 22.84
CA LEU A 22 -32.27 20.80 21.68
C LEU A 22 -31.84 19.39 22.10
N SER A 23 -30.95 19.27 23.09
CA SER A 23 -30.55 17.99 23.68
C SER A 23 -31.76 17.24 24.24
N TYR A 24 -32.59 17.92 25.05
CA TYR A 24 -33.79 17.32 25.62
C TYR A 24 -34.77 16.82 24.54
N GLN A 25 -35.05 17.66 23.52
CA GLN A 25 -35.95 17.28 22.42
C GLN A 25 -35.41 16.07 21.65
N GLY A 26 -34.10 16.05 21.35
CA GLY A 26 -33.44 14.92 20.70
C GLY A 26 -33.55 13.63 21.52
N PHE A 27 -33.24 13.67 22.81
CA PHE A 27 -33.34 12.51 23.70
C PHE A 27 -34.78 12.01 23.88
N ARG A 28 -35.75 12.91 23.93
CA ARG A 28 -37.18 12.56 24.01
C ARG A 28 -37.61 11.77 22.77
N ILE A 29 -37.22 12.22 21.58
CA ILE A 29 -37.54 11.54 20.31
C ILE A 29 -36.86 10.16 20.25
N LEU A 30 -35.63 10.01 20.76
CA LEU A 30 -34.97 8.69 20.84
C LEU A 30 -35.71 7.72 21.77
N GLU A 31 -36.22 8.20 22.92
CA GLU A 31 -37.04 7.37 23.81
C GLU A 31 -38.36 6.96 23.15
N GLU A 32 -38.99 7.88 22.42
CA GLU A 32 -40.18 7.57 21.61
C GLU A 32 -39.86 6.50 20.56
N ALA A 33 -38.75 6.64 19.83
CA ALA A 33 -38.31 5.69 18.81
C ALA A 33 -38.00 4.30 19.38
N ARG A 34 -37.53 4.22 20.63
CA ARG A 34 -37.30 2.95 21.33
C ARG A 34 -38.58 2.13 21.52
N SER A 35 -39.73 2.80 21.67
CA SER A 35 -41.03 2.14 21.82
C SER A 35 -41.68 1.72 20.48
N VAL A 36 -41.16 2.23 19.35
CA VAL A 36 -41.70 1.96 18.01
C VAL A 36 -41.22 0.61 17.49
N ARG A 37 -42.16 -0.23 17.01
CA ARG A 37 -41.86 -1.56 16.42
C ARG A 37 -41.44 -1.53 14.95
N GLY A 38 -41.83 -0.50 14.19
CA GLY A 38 -41.47 -0.37 12.77
C GLY A 38 -40.03 0.12 12.56
N VAL A 39 -39.23 -0.63 11.79
CA VAL A 39 -37.81 -0.31 11.51
C VAL A 39 -37.67 1.04 10.80
N GLU A 40 -38.53 1.31 9.81
CA GLU A 40 -38.45 2.53 9.00
C GLU A 40 -38.89 3.78 9.76
N GLU A 41 -39.94 3.67 10.57
CA GLU A 41 -40.39 4.76 11.44
C GLU A 41 -39.37 5.04 12.55
N ARG A 42 -38.77 3.99 13.14
CA ARG A 42 -37.66 4.13 14.09
C ARG A 42 -36.47 4.85 13.45
N ARG A 43 -36.13 4.53 12.21
CA ARG A 43 -35.07 5.20 11.45
C ARG A 43 -35.42 6.67 11.17
N ARG A 44 -36.67 6.98 10.81
CA ARG A 44 -37.15 8.36 10.59
C ARG A 44 -37.04 9.21 11.86
N LEU A 45 -37.45 8.65 13.00
CA LEU A 45 -37.31 9.29 14.30
C LEU A 45 -35.84 9.42 14.71
N GLY A 46 -35.01 8.41 14.46
CA GLY A 46 -33.56 8.46 14.67
C GLY A 46 -32.88 9.59 13.88
N LYS A 47 -33.24 9.75 12.59
CA LYS A 47 -32.76 10.86 11.76
C LYS A 47 -33.19 12.23 12.33
N LYS A 48 -34.46 12.37 12.73
CA LYS A 48 -34.99 13.60 13.35
C LYS A 48 -34.31 13.92 14.69
N ALA A 49 -34.06 12.93 15.52
CA ALA A 49 -33.34 13.13 16.77
C ALA A 49 -31.88 13.53 16.53
N THR A 50 -31.23 12.91 15.55
CA THR A 50 -29.83 13.19 15.18
C THR A 50 -29.66 14.62 14.68
N THR A 51 -30.58 15.16 13.88
CA THR A 51 -30.48 16.56 13.45
C THR A 51 -30.58 17.55 14.63
N LEU A 52 -31.40 17.24 15.63
CA LEU A 52 -31.49 18.04 16.85
C LEU A 52 -30.25 17.88 17.73
N LEU A 53 -29.76 16.66 17.90
CA LEU A 53 -28.56 16.35 18.68
C LEU A 53 -27.29 16.90 18.05
N GLY A 54 -27.15 16.86 16.72
CA GLY A 54 -26.05 17.49 16.00
C GLY A 54 -26.05 19.01 16.14
N ARG A 55 -27.23 19.65 16.16
CA ARG A 55 -27.35 21.08 16.49
C ARG A 55 -27.01 21.36 17.95
N ALA A 56 -27.44 20.49 18.87
CA ALA A 56 -27.10 20.58 20.29
C ALA A 56 -25.60 20.40 20.54
N ALA A 57 -24.93 19.53 19.77
CA ALA A 57 -23.51 19.23 19.87
C ALA A 57 -22.63 20.46 19.64
N ARG A 58 -23.08 21.44 18.83
CA ARG A 58 -22.39 22.73 18.65
C ARG A 58 -22.29 23.57 19.94
N PHE A 59 -23.10 23.27 20.95
CA PHE A 59 -23.06 23.91 22.25
C PHE A 59 -22.23 23.12 23.28
N TRP A 60 -21.77 21.90 22.95
CA TRP A 60 -20.91 21.10 23.82
C TRP A 60 -19.44 21.49 23.62
N LYS A 61 -19.07 22.68 24.10
CA LYS A 61 -17.75 23.29 23.87
C LYS A 61 -16.72 23.05 24.99
N SER A 62 -17.15 22.61 26.17
CA SER A 62 -16.22 22.35 27.28
C SER A 62 -15.65 20.93 27.21
N PRO A 63 -14.31 20.75 27.19
CA PRO A 63 -13.67 19.43 27.23
C PRO A 63 -14.14 18.58 28.42
N ARG A 64 -14.35 19.21 29.59
CA ARG A 64 -14.81 18.54 30.82
C ARG A 64 -16.21 17.92 30.70
N THR A 65 -17.05 18.46 29.82
CA THR A 65 -18.40 17.92 29.56
C THR A 65 -18.33 16.64 28.72
N ILE A 66 -17.30 16.52 27.88
CA ILE A 66 -17.14 15.38 26.95
C ILE A 66 -16.31 14.27 27.59
N LEU A 67 -15.18 14.62 28.19
CA LEU A 67 -14.24 13.70 28.81
C LEU A 67 -14.87 13.04 30.05
N PRO A 68 -14.77 11.71 30.19
CA PRO A 68 -15.19 11.05 31.42
C PRO A 68 -14.28 11.47 32.59
N PRO A 69 -14.79 11.59 33.82
CA PRO A 69 -13.96 11.79 34.99
C PRO A 69 -12.95 10.63 35.13
N PRO A 70 -11.73 10.87 35.63
CA PRO A 70 -10.66 9.86 35.69
C PRO A 70 -11.02 8.58 36.47
N ASN A 71 -12.09 8.60 37.29
CA ASN A 71 -12.54 7.48 38.11
C ASN A 71 -13.97 6.99 37.80
N GLN A 72 -14.59 7.40 36.69
CA GLN A 72 -15.94 6.95 36.32
C GLN A 72 -16.03 6.52 34.86
N THR A 73 -16.65 5.37 34.61
CA THR A 73 -17.00 4.88 33.28
C THR A 73 -18.16 5.71 32.70
N ALA A 74 -17.85 6.89 32.15
CA ALA A 74 -18.59 7.55 31.07
C ALA A 74 -20.15 7.62 31.13
N HIS A 75 -20.78 7.85 32.28
CA HIS A 75 -22.25 7.88 32.36
C HIS A 75 -22.91 9.26 32.22
N ASN A 76 -22.18 10.37 32.39
CA ASN A 76 -22.80 11.72 32.39
C ASN A 76 -22.47 12.61 31.18
N SER A 77 -21.57 12.19 30.29
CA SER A 77 -21.28 12.95 29.07
C SER A 77 -22.51 12.92 28.14
N PRO A 78 -23.01 14.07 27.64
CA PRO A 78 -24.15 14.12 26.75
C PRO A 78 -23.88 13.36 25.44
N LEU A 79 -22.61 13.31 25.01
CA LEU A 79 -22.17 12.59 23.83
C LEU A 79 -22.30 11.07 23.99
N HIS A 80 -21.77 10.52 25.10
CA HIS A 80 -21.91 9.10 25.40
C HIS A 80 -23.38 8.71 25.57
N ARG A 81 -24.17 9.56 26.22
CA ARG A 81 -25.61 9.33 26.39
C ARG A 81 -26.38 9.32 25.07
N ALA A 82 -25.97 10.17 24.12
CA ALA A 82 -26.49 10.17 22.75
C ALA A 82 -26.10 8.87 22.02
N ALA A 83 -24.82 8.49 22.08
CA ALA A 83 -24.33 7.27 21.46
C ALA A 83 -25.04 6.01 21.98
N GLU A 84 -25.26 5.89 23.30
CA GLU A 84 -25.99 4.76 23.90
C GLU A 84 -27.46 4.71 23.45
N LYS A 85 -28.17 5.84 23.48
CA LYS A 85 -29.59 5.88 23.06
C LYS A 85 -29.76 5.64 21.56
N LEU A 86 -28.82 6.11 20.73
CA LEU A 86 -28.79 5.83 19.29
C LEU A 86 -28.47 4.35 19.00
N SER A 87 -27.55 3.76 19.77
CA SER A 87 -27.24 2.33 19.69
C SER A 87 -28.47 1.47 20.05
N ALA A 88 -29.24 1.87 21.06
CA ALA A 88 -30.45 1.17 21.50
C ALA A 88 -31.57 1.15 20.45
N ILE A 89 -31.54 2.05 19.46
CA ILE A 89 -32.47 2.07 18.33
C ILE A 89 -31.84 1.56 17.02
N HIS A 90 -30.59 1.08 17.07
CA HIS A 90 -29.78 0.62 15.93
C HIS A 90 -29.61 1.66 14.82
N TYR A 91 -29.51 2.94 15.19
CA TYR A 91 -29.27 4.04 14.26
C TYR A 91 -27.83 4.57 14.44
N TYR A 92 -26.87 3.84 13.86
CA TYR A 92 -25.44 4.09 14.06
C TYR A 92 -24.92 5.27 13.23
N GLU A 93 -25.53 5.57 12.08
CA GLU A 93 -25.18 6.74 11.26
C GLU A 93 -25.29 8.03 12.08
N GLY A 94 -26.31 8.13 12.94
CA GLY A 94 -26.48 9.30 13.79
C GLY A 94 -25.45 9.46 14.91
N ILE A 95 -24.79 8.36 15.30
CA ILE A 95 -23.67 8.42 16.27
C ILE A 95 -22.50 9.15 15.61
N VAL A 96 -22.17 8.77 14.37
CA VAL A 96 -21.11 9.39 13.58
C VAL A 96 -21.36 10.90 13.45
N ASP A 97 -22.56 11.29 13.01
CA ASP A 97 -22.88 12.71 12.81
C ASP A 97 -22.83 13.54 14.10
N THR A 98 -23.37 13.01 15.20
CA THR A 98 -23.37 13.70 16.50
C THR A 98 -21.96 13.84 17.06
N CYS A 99 -21.14 12.79 16.93
CA CYS A 99 -19.75 12.78 17.40
C CYS A 99 -18.86 13.70 16.57
N LEU A 100 -18.99 13.69 15.24
CA LEU A 100 -18.22 14.60 14.37
C LEU A 100 -18.65 16.06 14.55
N ALA A 101 -19.95 16.34 14.72
CA ALA A 101 -20.43 17.68 15.05
C ALA A 101 -19.89 18.18 16.41
N CYS A 102 -19.70 17.29 17.39
CA CYS A 102 -19.05 17.61 18.66
C CYS A 102 -17.54 17.83 18.49
N ALA A 103 -16.87 16.97 17.71
CA ALA A 103 -15.43 17.05 17.43
C ALA A 103 -15.05 18.37 16.74
N ALA A 104 -15.95 18.95 15.93
CA ALA A 104 -15.76 20.24 15.28
C ALA A 104 -15.46 21.39 16.27
N ASN A 105 -16.03 21.35 17.48
CA ASN A 105 -15.75 22.36 18.51
C ASN A 105 -14.31 22.31 19.05
N PHE A 106 -13.61 21.20 18.83
CA PHE A 106 -12.26 20.93 19.33
C PHE A 106 -11.22 20.83 18.19
N GLY A 107 -11.47 21.53 17.08
CA GLY A 107 -10.57 21.59 15.92
C GLY A 107 -10.78 20.50 14.86
N GLY A 108 -11.93 19.82 14.86
CA GLY A 108 -12.37 19.00 13.72
C GLY A 108 -12.87 19.89 12.57
N THR A 109 -12.58 19.55 11.32
CA THR A 109 -12.90 20.40 10.15
C THR A 109 -14.32 20.23 9.60
N ALA A 110 -15.15 19.35 10.17
CA ALA A 110 -16.48 19.03 9.64
C ALA A 110 -17.59 19.05 10.70
N ALA A 111 -18.69 19.76 10.42
CA ALA A 111 -19.99 19.50 11.04
C ALA A 111 -20.61 18.26 10.37
N GLY A 112 -21.14 17.30 11.14
CA GLY A 112 -21.66 16.02 10.61
C GLY A 112 -22.61 16.17 9.40
N THR A 113 -22.58 15.19 8.50
CA THR A 113 -23.20 15.21 7.16
C THR A 113 -24.68 15.59 7.20
N LEU A 114 -25.45 15.04 8.15
CA LEU A 114 -26.88 15.37 8.31
C LEU A 114 -27.17 16.80 8.77
N THR A 115 -26.21 17.47 9.43
CA THR A 115 -26.38 18.88 9.81
C THR A 115 -26.14 19.81 8.61
N TYR A 116 -25.23 19.45 7.71
CA TYR A 116 -24.90 20.23 6.52
C TYR A 116 -26.01 20.20 5.46
N GLU A 117 -26.62 19.03 5.21
CA GLU A 117 -27.70 18.89 4.22
C GLU A 117 -28.97 19.69 4.57
N VAL A 118 -29.32 19.77 5.86
CA VAL A 118 -30.49 20.53 6.32
C VAL A 118 -30.26 22.03 6.18
N GLU A 119 -29.03 22.52 6.35
CA GLU A 119 -28.67 23.93 6.17
C GLU A 119 -28.60 24.32 4.68
N LYS A 120 -28.11 23.41 3.83
CA LYS A 120 -28.12 23.60 2.36
C LYS A 120 -29.53 23.58 1.79
N ALA A 121 -30.42 22.73 2.31
CA ALA A 121 -31.83 22.69 1.89
C ALA A 121 -32.60 23.95 2.29
N ARG A 122 -32.22 24.61 3.39
CA ARG A 122 -32.84 25.88 3.85
C ARG A 122 -32.35 27.12 3.10
N SER A 123 -31.12 27.12 2.61
CA SER A 123 -30.54 28.27 1.89
C SER A 123 -31.01 28.38 0.43
N GLY A 124 -31.70 27.37 -0.12
CA GLY A 124 -32.25 27.38 -1.48
C GLY A 124 -33.72 27.83 -1.61
N GLN A 125 -34.41 28.15 -0.51
CA GLN A 125 -35.76 28.72 -0.54
C GLN A 125 -35.68 30.23 -0.32
N GLN A 126 -35.93 30.98 -1.39
CA GLN A 126 -36.01 32.43 -1.39
C GLN A 126 -37.39 32.84 -0.89
N GLU A 127 -37.50 33.32 0.36
CA GLU A 127 -38.53 34.29 0.78
C GLU A 127 -38.22 34.90 2.16
N ASP A 128 -38.16 36.24 2.12
CA ASP A 128 -38.57 37.25 3.10
C ASP A 128 -38.02 37.33 4.54
N THR A 129 -37.87 38.58 4.93
CA THR A 129 -37.21 39.13 6.12
C THR A 129 -37.60 38.47 7.47
N GLY A 130 -36.66 37.70 8.03
CA GLY A 130 -36.67 37.21 9.42
C GLY A 130 -35.27 36.74 9.84
N PRO A 131 -34.88 36.80 11.13
CA PRO A 131 -33.52 36.47 11.53
C PRO A 131 -33.22 34.99 11.25
N ALA A 132 -32.07 34.73 10.65
CA ALA A 132 -31.62 33.39 10.27
C ALA A 132 -31.66 32.42 11.46
N LEU A 133 -32.54 31.41 11.39
CA LEU A 133 -32.62 30.32 12.38
C LEU A 133 -31.38 29.43 12.28
N GLY A 134 -30.33 29.78 13.01
CA GLY A 134 -29.06 29.05 13.06
C GLY A 134 -27.93 29.80 13.76
N THR A 135 -28.04 31.13 13.85
CA THR A 135 -27.26 31.93 14.79
C THR A 135 -28.03 32.07 16.09
N ALA A 136 -27.37 31.82 17.23
CA ALA A 136 -27.83 32.32 18.51
C ALA A 136 -28.29 33.79 18.33
N PRO A 137 -29.44 34.21 18.89
CA PRO A 137 -29.87 35.61 18.81
C PRO A 137 -28.70 36.54 19.16
N ALA A 138 -28.62 37.73 18.58
CA ALA A 138 -27.45 38.61 18.73
C ALA A 138 -27.06 38.88 20.20
N TRP A 139 -28.01 38.78 21.13
CA TRP A 139 -27.79 38.89 22.58
C TRP A 139 -27.12 37.67 23.23
N GLU A 140 -27.22 36.48 22.61
CA GLU A 140 -26.65 35.22 23.10
C GLU A 140 -25.21 35.00 22.57
N LYS A 141 -24.79 35.74 21.53
CA LYS A 141 -23.46 35.61 20.89
C LYS A 141 -22.27 35.81 21.83
N ASN A 142 -22.44 36.56 22.92
CA ASN A 142 -21.38 36.90 23.88
C ASN A 142 -21.70 36.45 25.32
N LEU A 143 -22.72 35.61 25.51
CA LEU A 143 -23.18 35.19 26.84
C LEU A 143 -22.42 33.99 27.40
N TYR A 144 -21.78 33.23 26.52
CA TYR A 144 -20.94 32.08 26.83
C TYR A 144 -19.56 32.39 26.28
N HIS A 145 -18.51 32.30 27.09
CA HIS A 145 -17.14 32.61 26.67
C HIS A 145 -16.81 31.92 25.33
N THR A 146 -16.78 32.72 24.27
CA THR A 146 -16.23 32.35 22.97
C THR A 146 -14.83 32.95 22.92
N ASP A 147 -13.80 32.11 22.82
CA ASP A 147 -12.41 32.52 22.59
C ASP A 147 -12.20 33.16 21.19
N GLU A 148 -13.19 33.87 20.65
CA GLU A 148 -13.05 34.60 19.38
C GLU A 148 -12.32 35.95 19.55
N ASP A 149 -12.06 36.41 20.78
CA ASP A 149 -11.44 37.72 21.03
C ASP A 149 -9.91 37.70 21.29
N LEU A 150 -9.24 36.54 21.26
CA LEU A 150 -7.78 36.47 21.55
C LEU A 150 -6.87 36.53 20.31
N HIS A 151 -7.42 36.60 19.10
CA HIS A 151 -6.65 36.83 17.87
C HIS A 151 -7.19 38.01 17.04
N GLY A 152 -7.35 39.17 17.69
CA GLY A 152 -7.50 40.46 17.03
C GLY A 152 -6.20 41.25 17.06
N THR A 153 -5.59 41.46 15.90
CA THR A 153 -4.45 42.39 15.71
C THR A 153 -4.75 43.76 16.30
N GLY A 154 -3.84 44.26 17.13
CA GLY A 154 -4.03 45.47 17.91
C GLY A 154 -4.33 46.72 17.08
N ASN A 155 -5.27 47.52 17.60
CA ASN A 155 -5.14 48.96 17.60
C ASN A 155 -5.89 49.51 18.83
N VAL A 156 -5.11 50.13 19.72
CA VAL A 156 -5.56 50.75 20.96
C VAL A 156 -6.10 52.14 20.65
N SER A 157 -7.30 52.45 21.11
CA SER A 157 -7.66 53.83 21.48
C SER A 157 -8.71 53.82 22.59
N ALA A 158 -8.36 54.52 23.66
CA ALA A 158 -9.03 54.57 24.95
C ALA A 158 -10.20 55.56 25.01
N ALA A 159 -11.23 55.19 25.79
CA ALA A 159 -12.17 56.02 26.58
C ALA A 159 -13.30 55.07 27.04
N GLY A 160 -13.86 55.03 28.24
CA GLY A 160 -13.75 55.79 29.48
C GLY A 160 -15.02 55.49 30.30
N ALA A 161 -14.85 55.26 31.61
CA ALA A 161 -15.82 55.34 32.72
C ALA A 161 -17.02 54.36 32.85
N ASP A 162 -17.05 53.76 34.06
CA ASP A 162 -18.18 53.38 34.94
C ASP A 162 -19.38 52.59 34.39
N ASP A 163 -19.58 51.36 34.89
CA ASP A 163 -20.60 51.12 35.92
C ASP A 163 -20.38 49.79 36.67
N GLN A 164 -20.39 49.87 38.00
CA GLN A 164 -20.34 48.73 38.91
C GLN A 164 -21.77 48.24 39.15
N ARG A 165 -22.11 47.01 38.72
CA ARG A 165 -23.05 46.10 39.43
C ARG A 165 -23.26 44.78 38.69
N ALA A 166 -22.52 43.74 39.10
CA ALA A 166 -23.06 42.38 39.28
C ALA A 166 -22.05 41.55 40.07
N LEU A 167 -22.36 41.33 41.35
CA LEU A 167 -21.63 40.47 42.27
C LEU A 167 -22.19 39.03 42.14
N VAL A 168 -21.27 38.06 42.10
CA VAL A 168 -21.36 36.70 42.68
C VAL A 168 -22.06 35.60 41.87
N LEU A 169 -21.26 34.86 41.10
CA LEU A 169 -20.89 33.45 41.38
C LEU A 169 -19.72 33.05 40.46
N SER A 170 -18.58 33.68 40.70
CA SER A 170 -17.29 33.33 40.15
C SER A 170 -16.53 32.56 41.22
N ASP A 171 -16.59 31.23 41.20
CA ASP A 171 -15.62 30.40 41.90
C ASP A 171 -15.62 29.02 41.22
N LEU A 172 -14.64 28.81 40.34
CA LEU A 172 -13.80 27.59 40.16
C LEU A 172 -13.29 27.46 38.71
N ASP A 173 -12.06 27.92 38.51
CA ASP A 173 -11.05 27.38 37.59
C ASP A 173 -11.38 27.27 36.08
N ASP A 174 -11.69 28.39 35.42
CA ASP A 174 -11.83 28.50 33.95
C ASP A 174 -10.61 29.16 33.27
N ALA A 175 -9.46 29.19 33.96
CA ALA A 175 -8.23 29.78 33.47
C ALA A 175 -7.11 28.73 33.40
N THR A 176 -7.26 27.74 32.52
CA THR A 176 -6.22 26.95 31.83
C THR A 176 -6.86 25.68 31.26
N LEU A 177 -7.58 25.76 30.14
CA LEU A 177 -7.76 24.57 29.30
C LEU A 177 -6.49 24.42 28.46
N GLY A 178 -5.74 23.36 28.69
CA GLY A 178 -4.54 23.09 27.91
C GLY A 178 -4.89 22.72 26.46
N GLN A 179 -4.00 23.02 25.52
CA GLN A 179 -4.09 22.52 24.14
C GLN A 179 -4.23 20.98 24.11
N ASP A 180 -3.72 20.30 25.14
CA ASP A 180 -3.87 18.85 25.33
C ASP A 180 -5.31 18.42 25.66
N ASP A 181 -6.07 19.20 26.41
CA ASP A 181 -7.45 18.84 26.81
C ASP A 181 -8.41 18.91 25.62
N THR A 182 -8.22 19.89 24.72
CA THR A 182 -9.02 20.00 23.49
C THR A 182 -8.69 18.86 22.52
N ALA A 183 -7.41 18.51 22.37
CA ALA A 183 -7.00 17.36 21.58
C ALA A 183 -7.55 16.03 22.14
N GLN A 184 -7.55 15.87 23.46
CA GLN A 184 -8.15 14.70 24.13
C GLN A 184 -9.67 14.65 23.95
N ALA A 185 -10.37 15.77 24.07
CA ALA A 185 -11.82 15.81 23.83
C ALA A 185 -12.17 15.44 22.38
N ARG A 186 -11.37 15.89 21.40
CA ARG A 186 -11.52 15.48 20.00
C ARG A 186 -11.30 13.98 19.81
N ARG A 187 -10.21 13.43 20.37
CA ARG A 187 -9.95 11.97 20.34
C ARG A 187 -11.08 11.18 20.97
N CYS A 188 -11.60 11.62 22.12
CA CYS A 188 -12.73 10.99 22.78
C CYS A 188 -13.99 10.94 21.89
N CYS A 189 -14.25 11.99 21.09
CA CYS A 189 -15.33 11.96 20.11
C CYS A 189 -15.14 10.88 19.04
N TYR A 190 -13.91 10.72 18.54
CA TYR A 190 -13.58 9.66 17.59
C TYR A 190 -13.67 8.28 18.24
N ASP A 191 -13.14 8.12 19.45
CA ASP A 191 -13.12 6.85 20.19
C ASP A 191 -14.53 6.30 20.42
N VAL A 192 -15.52 7.16 20.66
CA VAL A 192 -16.93 6.75 20.77
C VAL A 192 -17.41 6.09 19.46
N ILE A 193 -17.05 6.67 18.30
CA ILE A 193 -17.39 6.12 16.98
C ILE A 193 -16.65 4.79 16.78
N LEU A 194 -15.33 4.79 16.93
CA LEU A 194 -14.46 3.63 16.66
C LEU A 194 -14.77 2.45 17.59
N LYS A 195 -15.07 2.71 18.87
CA LYS A 195 -15.50 1.67 19.80
C LYS A 195 -16.81 1.02 19.38
N LYS A 196 -17.80 1.82 18.96
CA LYS A 196 -19.10 1.27 18.50
C LYS A 196 -18.96 0.53 17.18
N LEU A 197 -18.17 1.05 16.24
CA LEU A 197 -17.84 0.35 14.99
C LEU A 197 -17.15 -0.99 15.28
N GLY A 198 -16.15 -1.00 16.16
CA GLY A 198 -15.45 -2.20 16.59
C GLY A 198 -16.37 -3.26 17.20
N LEU A 199 -17.35 -2.86 18.02
CA LEU A 199 -18.35 -3.79 18.58
C LEU A 199 -19.23 -4.42 17.50
N LEU A 200 -19.56 -3.68 16.44
CA LEU A 200 -20.31 -4.23 15.30
C LEU A 200 -19.45 -5.21 14.49
N MET A 201 -18.16 -4.93 14.34
CA MET A 201 -17.26 -5.74 13.51
C MET A 201 -16.74 -7.01 14.22
N VAL A 202 -16.50 -6.98 15.53
CA VAL A 202 -15.99 -8.14 16.30
C VAL A 202 -17.04 -9.24 16.48
N ARG A 203 -18.33 -8.89 16.52
CA ARG A 203 -19.43 -9.87 16.69
C ARG A 203 -19.58 -10.81 15.48
N HIS A 204 -18.89 -10.54 14.38
CA HIS A 204 -18.76 -11.41 13.22
C HIS A 204 -17.74 -12.56 13.44
N VAL A 205 -16.75 -12.38 14.34
CA VAL A 205 -15.61 -13.29 14.49
C VAL A 205 -15.83 -14.38 15.55
N ILE A 206 -16.70 -14.14 16.54
CA ILE A 206 -16.97 -15.10 17.62
C ILE A 206 -18.46 -15.43 17.61
N GLY A 207 -18.81 -16.66 17.20
CA GLY A 207 -20.15 -17.24 17.25
C GLY A 207 -20.72 -17.47 18.67
N HIS A 208 -20.38 -16.61 19.64
CA HIS A 208 -20.98 -16.63 20.97
C HIS A 208 -22.15 -15.66 21.00
N GLU A 209 -23.37 -16.18 21.18
CA GLU A 209 -24.54 -15.38 21.52
C GLU A 209 -24.39 -14.72 22.91
N PRO A 210 -24.50 -13.39 23.03
CA PRO A 210 -24.83 -12.73 24.30
C PRO A 210 -26.30 -12.29 24.31
N GLN A 211 -26.87 -12.24 25.51
CA GLN A 211 -28.30 -12.14 25.87
C GLN A 211 -29.12 -10.93 25.34
N GLU A 212 -28.58 -10.11 24.43
CA GLU A 212 -29.35 -9.11 23.68
C GLU A 212 -29.04 -9.28 22.18
N SER A 213 -29.95 -9.94 21.47
CA SER A 213 -29.90 -10.09 20.02
C SER A 213 -30.21 -8.73 19.38
N ILE A 214 -29.18 -8.12 18.77
CA ILE A 214 -29.38 -6.97 17.89
C ILE A 214 -30.28 -7.47 16.73
N PRO A 215 -31.47 -6.89 16.50
CA PRO A 215 -32.33 -7.30 15.41
C PRO A 215 -31.71 -6.90 14.08
N GLY A 216 -31.46 -7.88 13.22
CA GLY A 216 -30.96 -7.68 11.86
C GLY A 216 -29.48 -8.02 11.69
N ASP A 217 -29.05 -8.00 10.44
CA ASP A 217 -27.69 -8.34 10.06
C ASP A 217 -26.71 -7.25 10.54
N THR A 218 -25.81 -7.61 11.46
CA THR A 218 -24.85 -6.67 12.08
C THR A 218 -23.93 -6.06 11.01
N ASP A 219 -23.70 -6.78 9.91
CA ASP A 219 -22.89 -6.32 8.78
C ASP A 219 -23.53 -5.15 8.04
N ILE A 220 -24.86 -5.12 7.93
CA ILE A 220 -25.59 -3.99 7.33
C ILE A 220 -25.38 -2.72 8.16
N TYR A 221 -25.44 -2.84 9.49
CA TYR A 221 -25.22 -1.70 10.39
C TYR A 221 -23.77 -1.22 10.36
N ALA A 222 -22.80 -2.15 10.36
CA ALA A 222 -21.39 -1.82 10.23
C ALA A 222 -21.10 -1.12 8.89
N GLY A 223 -21.63 -1.65 7.78
CA GLY A 223 -21.47 -1.06 6.45
C GLY A 223 -22.01 0.36 6.36
N ARG A 224 -23.22 0.60 6.87
CA ARG A 224 -23.82 1.95 6.94
C ARG A 224 -23.02 2.91 7.82
N MET A 225 -22.51 2.43 8.95
CA MET A 225 -21.69 3.24 9.84
C MET A 225 -20.37 3.63 9.17
N ILE A 226 -19.72 2.70 8.45
CA ILE A 226 -18.51 2.99 7.66
C ILE A 226 -18.81 4.00 6.56
N GLU A 227 -19.90 3.85 5.81
CA GLU A 227 -20.30 4.81 4.78
C GLU A 227 -20.50 6.22 5.35
N ALA A 228 -21.15 6.32 6.52
CA ALA A 228 -21.30 7.58 7.24
C ALA A 228 -19.93 8.16 7.68
N CYS A 229 -19.02 7.32 8.17
CA CYS A 229 -17.66 7.73 8.54
C CYS A 229 -16.87 8.26 7.33
N LEU A 230 -16.95 7.57 6.19
CA LEU A 230 -16.24 7.92 4.95
C LEU A 230 -16.78 9.17 4.28
N SER A 231 -18.04 9.54 4.56
CA SER A 231 -18.65 10.80 4.11
C SER A 231 -18.12 12.02 4.86
N SER A 232 -17.34 11.83 5.92
CA SER A 232 -16.71 12.92 6.67
C SER A 232 -15.73 13.72 5.82
N LYS A 233 -15.52 14.99 6.18
CA LYS A 233 -14.46 15.85 5.60
C LYS A 233 -13.29 16.04 6.56
N ASP A 234 -13.32 15.38 7.72
CA ASP A 234 -12.31 15.51 8.77
C ASP A 234 -11.13 14.57 8.53
N ALA A 235 -10.03 15.11 8.02
CA ALA A 235 -8.82 14.34 7.73
C ALA A 235 -8.22 13.66 8.98
N ASN A 236 -8.33 14.28 10.16
CA ASN A 236 -7.82 13.70 11.40
C ASN A 236 -8.66 12.50 11.82
N PHE A 237 -9.98 12.57 11.60
CA PHE A 237 -10.87 11.45 11.83
C PHE A 237 -10.59 10.29 10.86
N HIS A 238 -10.40 10.58 9.56
CA HIS A 238 -10.04 9.55 8.58
C HIS A 238 -8.75 8.83 8.98
N HIS A 239 -7.73 9.56 9.42
CA HIS A 239 -6.50 8.96 9.93
C HIS A 239 -6.75 8.03 11.13
N ALA A 240 -7.52 8.49 12.13
CA ALA A 240 -7.87 7.68 13.30
C ALA A 240 -8.70 6.44 12.94
N LEU A 241 -9.60 6.55 11.97
CA LEU A 241 -10.38 5.43 11.44
C LEU A 241 -9.50 4.39 10.74
N TYR A 242 -8.56 4.84 9.90
CA TYR A 242 -7.67 3.93 9.18
C TYR A 242 -6.71 3.22 10.12
N GLU A 243 -6.20 3.93 11.14
CA GLU A 243 -5.38 3.35 12.20
C GLU A 243 -6.15 2.27 12.97
N ASP A 244 -7.39 2.53 13.38
CA ASP A 244 -8.21 1.54 14.09
C ASP A 244 -8.54 0.32 13.21
N LEU A 245 -8.84 0.52 11.92
CA LEU A 245 -9.05 -0.59 10.99
C LEU A 245 -7.79 -1.42 10.77
N PHE A 246 -6.63 -0.77 10.64
CA PHE A 246 -5.34 -1.43 10.48
C PHE A 246 -4.94 -2.23 11.73
N GLN A 247 -5.03 -1.62 12.92
CA GLN A 247 -4.69 -2.29 14.19
C GLN A 247 -5.57 -3.51 14.49
N ARG A 248 -6.81 -3.52 14.00
CA ARG A 248 -7.74 -4.65 14.13
C ARG A 248 -7.58 -5.71 13.04
N GLY A 249 -6.72 -5.48 12.04
CA GLY A 249 -6.49 -6.42 10.93
C GLY A 249 -7.56 -6.38 9.83
N PHE A 250 -8.40 -5.34 9.76
CA PHE A 250 -9.40 -5.18 8.69
C PHE A 250 -8.79 -4.60 7.40
N THR A 251 -7.67 -5.18 6.95
CA THR A 251 -6.89 -4.72 5.79
C THR A 251 -7.69 -4.77 4.49
N ASP A 252 -8.53 -5.79 4.27
CA ASP A 252 -9.36 -5.90 3.06
C ASP A 252 -10.34 -4.74 2.93
N ARG A 253 -10.98 -4.36 4.05
CA ARG A 253 -11.87 -3.19 4.07
C ARG A 253 -11.08 -1.91 3.88
N LEU A 254 -9.90 -1.79 4.48
CA LEU A 254 -9.02 -0.63 4.34
C LEU A 254 -8.61 -0.41 2.87
N VAL A 255 -8.24 -1.48 2.17
CA VAL A 255 -7.89 -1.50 0.74
C VAL A 255 -9.08 -1.08 -0.14
N ALA A 256 -10.30 -1.44 0.25
CA ALA A 256 -11.51 -1.09 -0.51
C ALA A 256 -12.00 0.37 -0.33
N ILE A 257 -11.48 1.10 0.66
CA ILE A 257 -11.94 2.47 0.97
C ILE A 257 -11.55 3.43 -0.16
N GLN A 258 -12.54 4.15 -0.67
CA GLN A 258 -12.34 5.26 -1.59
C GLN A 258 -12.46 6.59 -0.84
N SER A 259 -11.31 7.22 -0.56
CA SER A 259 -11.24 8.49 0.16
C SER A 259 -10.06 9.31 -0.33
N PRO A 260 -10.13 10.64 -0.37
CA PRO A 260 -8.99 11.48 -0.74
C PRO A 260 -7.80 11.37 0.23
N TYR A 261 -8.01 10.83 1.43
CA TYR A 261 -6.98 10.76 2.49
C TYR A 261 -6.27 9.39 2.58
N ILE A 262 -6.78 8.34 1.91
CA ILE A 262 -6.29 6.97 2.10
C ILE A 262 -4.91 6.75 1.50
N GLU A 263 -4.63 7.31 0.32
CA GLU A 263 -3.36 7.12 -0.39
C GLU A 263 -2.18 7.63 0.46
N GLN A 264 -2.32 8.82 1.07
CA GLN A 264 -1.30 9.41 1.95
C GLN A 264 -1.09 8.61 3.24
N TYR A 265 -2.15 7.98 3.76
CA TYR A 265 -2.06 7.14 4.94
C TYR A 265 -1.32 5.83 4.64
N LEU A 266 -1.75 5.09 3.61
CA LEU A 266 -1.16 3.80 3.25
C LEU A 266 0.32 3.93 2.87
N TYR A 267 0.69 5.01 2.16
CA TYR A 267 2.10 5.29 1.83
C TYR A 267 3.03 5.36 3.04
N ARG A 268 2.52 5.80 4.21
CA ARG A 268 3.33 5.90 5.44
C ARG A 268 3.39 4.59 6.24
N ILE A 269 2.42 3.71 6.04
CA ILE A 269 2.26 2.51 6.87
C ILE A 269 2.84 1.30 6.16
N ASP A 270 2.34 1.00 4.96
CA ASP A 270 2.69 -0.22 4.24
C ASP A 270 2.46 -0.04 2.72
N MET A 271 3.56 -0.12 1.97
CA MET A 271 3.58 -0.02 0.51
C MET A 271 2.81 -1.17 -0.16
N ASP A 272 2.79 -2.35 0.47
CA ASP A 272 2.04 -3.50 -0.03
C ASP A 272 0.52 -3.22 -0.01
N LEU A 273 0.01 -2.64 1.08
CA LEU A 273 -1.38 -2.25 1.19
C LEU A 273 -1.75 -1.13 0.21
N LEU A 274 -0.85 -0.17 -0.03
CA LEU A 274 -1.04 0.88 -1.02
C LEU A 274 -1.18 0.30 -2.43
N TRP A 275 -0.31 -0.65 -2.80
CA TRP A 275 -0.40 -1.34 -4.07
C TRP A 275 -1.70 -2.13 -4.21
N ARG A 276 -2.09 -2.91 -3.19
CA ARG A 276 -3.37 -3.63 -3.18
C ARG A 276 -4.55 -2.66 -3.35
N HIS A 277 -4.51 -1.50 -2.71
CA HIS A 277 -5.51 -0.44 -2.89
C HIS A 277 -5.60 0.03 -4.35
N TYR A 278 -4.46 0.31 -4.99
CA TYR A 278 -4.47 0.72 -6.40
C TYR A 278 -4.98 -0.38 -7.33
N VAL A 279 -4.62 -1.64 -7.09
CA VAL A 279 -5.16 -2.79 -7.83
C VAL A 279 -6.67 -2.89 -7.64
N PHE A 280 -7.17 -2.80 -6.41
CA PHE A 280 -8.60 -2.88 -6.11
C PHE A 280 -9.42 -1.76 -6.77
N VAL A 281 -8.90 -0.54 -6.81
CA VAL A 281 -9.57 0.62 -7.45
C VAL A 281 -9.46 0.56 -8.99
N GLY A 282 -8.65 -0.33 -9.56
CA GLY A 282 -8.40 -0.41 -11.00
C GLY A 282 -7.39 0.63 -11.52
N LYS A 283 -6.56 1.19 -10.64
CA LYS A 283 -5.47 2.13 -10.97
C LYS A 283 -4.15 1.37 -11.25
N SER A 284 -4.19 0.47 -12.23
CA SER A 284 -3.09 -0.43 -12.64
C SER A 284 -1.73 0.25 -12.82
N GLN A 285 -1.70 1.38 -13.54
CA GLN A 285 -0.45 2.09 -13.81
C GLN A 285 0.20 2.65 -12.53
N LYS A 286 -0.61 3.24 -11.63
CA LYS A 286 -0.11 3.75 -10.34
C LYS A 286 0.37 2.63 -9.44
N ALA A 287 -0.33 1.49 -9.45
CA ALA A 287 0.11 0.29 -8.73
C ALA A 287 1.50 -0.15 -9.19
N ALA A 288 1.74 -0.16 -10.51
CA ALA A 288 3.03 -0.51 -11.07
C ALA A 288 4.14 0.49 -10.71
N GLU A 289 3.87 1.80 -10.87
CA GLU A 289 4.83 2.87 -10.57
C GLU A 289 5.27 2.87 -9.10
N VAL A 290 4.33 2.66 -8.17
CA VAL A 290 4.63 2.64 -6.73
C VAL A 290 5.50 1.45 -6.35
N MET A 291 5.22 0.27 -6.91
CA MET A 291 6.05 -0.92 -6.68
C MET A 291 7.43 -0.81 -7.32
N GLU A 292 7.52 -0.20 -8.50
CA GLU A 292 8.81 0.05 -9.18
C GLU A 292 9.66 1.06 -8.40
N ALA A 293 9.09 2.20 -8.00
CA ALA A 293 9.79 3.19 -7.19
C ALA A 293 10.25 2.62 -5.84
N TRP A 294 9.43 1.76 -5.22
CA TRP A 294 9.83 1.07 -3.98
C TRP A 294 10.94 0.05 -4.22
N ALA A 295 10.93 -0.65 -5.36
CA ALA A 295 12.01 -1.57 -5.72
C ALA A 295 13.34 -0.85 -6.03
N GLU A 296 13.31 0.42 -6.43
CA GLU A 296 14.49 1.23 -6.78
C GLU A 296 15.07 2.01 -5.61
N ASP A 297 14.27 2.30 -4.58
CA ASP A 297 14.72 3.06 -3.41
C ASP A 297 15.77 2.28 -2.60
N GLU A 298 17.00 2.78 -2.53
CA GLU A 298 18.10 2.14 -1.81
C GLU A 298 17.99 2.31 -0.28
N GLU A 299 17.25 3.32 0.21
CA GLU A 299 17.18 3.67 1.64
C GLU A 299 16.17 2.82 2.43
N ASN A 300 15.29 2.09 1.73
CA ASN A 300 14.20 1.33 2.34
C ASN A 300 14.60 -0.02 2.98
N GLY A 301 15.87 -0.41 2.87
CA GLY A 301 16.40 -1.63 3.49
C GLY A 301 15.86 -2.94 2.90
N LEU A 302 15.25 -2.92 1.71
CA LEU A 302 14.75 -4.13 1.05
C LEU A 302 15.88 -5.05 0.59
N THR A 303 15.65 -6.36 0.71
CA THR A 303 16.54 -7.38 0.12
C THR A 303 16.33 -7.48 -1.38
N LEU A 304 17.30 -8.03 -2.12
CA LEU A 304 17.16 -8.29 -3.55
C LEU A 304 15.92 -9.14 -3.86
N GLU A 305 15.58 -10.12 -3.01
CA GLU A 305 14.39 -10.95 -3.19
C GLU A 305 13.11 -10.12 -3.10
N ASP A 306 13.01 -9.25 -2.10
CA ASP A 306 11.86 -8.36 -1.94
C ASP A 306 11.74 -7.38 -3.10
N ARG A 307 12.87 -6.86 -3.61
CA ARG A 307 12.89 -6.00 -4.81
C ARG A 307 12.41 -6.75 -6.05
N ILE A 308 12.78 -8.02 -6.22
CA ILE A 308 12.27 -8.89 -7.30
C ILE A 308 10.76 -9.11 -7.14
N ILE A 309 10.26 -9.32 -5.92
CA ILE A 309 8.82 -9.43 -5.65
C ILE A 309 8.10 -8.14 -6.06
N CYS A 310 8.67 -6.97 -5.73
CA CYS A 310 8.13 -5.68 -6.13
C CYS A 310 8.09 -5.50 -7.65
N LEU A 311 9.17 -5.84 -8.35
CA LEU A 311 9.23 -5.79 -9.82
C LEU A 311 8.21 -6.75 -10.48
N ASN A 312 8.02 -7.95 -9.93
CA ASN A 312 6.98 -8.87 -10.39
C ASN A 312 5.57 -8.30 -10.19
N ARG A 313 5.29 -7.68 -9.03
CA ARG A 313 4.02 -7.00 -8.77
C ARG A 313 3.80 -5.82 -9.71
N ALA A 314 4.85 -5.05 -9.99
CA ALA A 314 4.79 -3.94 -10.94
C ALA A 314 4.47 -4.44 -12.36
N LEU A 315 5.12 -5.52 -12.80
CA LEU A 315 4.85 -6.14 -14.09
C LEU A 315 3.42 -6.68 -14.19
N GLY A 316 2.95 -7.40 -13.18
CA GLY A 316 1.58 -7.94 -13.13
C GLY A 316 0.50 -6.85 -13.09
N SER A 317 0.82 -5.69 -12.53
CA SER A 317 -0.11 -4.56 -12.46
C SER A 317 -0.18 -3.74 -13.75
N GLY A 318 0.92 -3.67 -14.51
CA GLY A 318 1.00 -2.88 -15.74
C GLY A 318 0.55 -3.61 -17.02
N GLY A 319 0.35 -4.94 -16.96
CA GLY A 319 -0.04 -5.73 -18.14
C GLY A 319 -1.51 -5.56 -18.52
N GLU A 320 -1.79 -5.29 -19.79
CA GLU A 320 -3.16 -5.35 -20.34
C GLU A 320 -3.70 -6.79 -20.23
N GLY A 321 -4.75 -6.99 -19.42
CA GLY A 321 -5.71 -8.08 -19.59
C GLY A 321 -5.16 -9.51 -19.60
N GLN A 322 -4.00 -9.77 -19.01
CA GLN A 322 -3.59 -11.15 -18.76
C GLN A 322 -4.18 -11.59 -17.42
N ASP A 323 -5.08 -12.57 -17.49
CA ASP A 323 -5.51 -13.47 -16.43
C ASP A 323 -4.27 -14.17 -15.80
N ILE A 324 -3.37 -13.43 -15.18
CA ILE A 324 -2.44 -13.98 -14.20
C ILE A 324 -3.18 -13.91 -12.89
N GLY A 325 -4.10 -14.86 -12.72
CA GLY A 325 -4.55 -15.23 -11.40
C GLY A 325 -3.32 -15.51 -10.55
N ALA A 326 -3.14 -14.73 -9.49
CA ALA A 326 -2.73 -15.25 -8.19
C ALA A 326 -1.61 -16.32 -8.19
N ALA A 327 -0.57 -16.19 -9.01
CA ALA A 327 0.60 -17.05 -8.93
C ALA A 327 1.53 -16.49 -7.83
N GLY A 328 1.06 -16.58 -6.58
CA GLY A 328 1.77 -16.10 -5.39
C GLY A 328 0.88 -15.47 -4.31
N MET A 329 -0.40 -15.25 -4.60
CA MET A 329 -1.37 -14.83 -3.60
C MET A 329 -2.25 -16.02 -3.23
N GLU A 330 -2.05 -16.57 -2.04
CA GLU A 330 -3.14 -17.24 -1.30
C GLU A 330 -4.17 -16.16 -0.93
N MET A 331 -4.92 -15.68 -1.93
CA MET A 331 -6.10 -14.87 -1.72
C MET A 331 -7.26 -15.85 -1.52
N GLU A 332 -7.54 -16.20 -0.27
CA GLU A 332 -8.80 -16.85 0.08
C GLU A 332 -9.96 -15.92 -0.38
N GLN A 333 -10.75 -16.42 -1.32
CA GLN A 333 -12.15 -16.05 -1.51
C GLN A 333 -12.48 -14.55 -1.62
N TYR A 334 -12.19 -13.92 -2.76
CA TYR A 334 -13.01 -12.78 -3.22
C TYR A 334 -13.34 -12.86 -4.71
N PRO A 335 -14.62 -12.81 -5.11
CA PRO A 335 -15.02 -12.78 -6.51
C PRO A 335 -14.68 -11.40 -7.09
N PHE A 336 -13.77 -11.41 -8.08
CA PHE A 336 -13.47 -10.29 -8.95
C PHE A 336 -14.74 -9.89 -9.74
N ASN A 337 -15.47 -8.88 -9.25
CA ASN A 337 -16.42 -8.13 -10.08
C ASN A 337 -15.71 -6.90 -10.65
N GLY A 338 -14.67 -7.14 -11.44
CA GLY A 338 -14.13 -6.13 -12.35
C GLY A 338 -15.15 -5.91 -13.47
N ILE A 339 -15.83 -4.76 -13.43
CA ILE A 339 -16.60 -4.27 -14.57
C ILE A 339 -15.59 -4.15 -15.72
N ASN A 340 -15.76 -5.01 -16.75
CA ASN A 340 -15.08 -4.91 -18.03
C ASN A 340 -15.42 -3.56 -18.66
N ASP A 341 -14.64 -2.53 -18.36
CA ASP A 341 -14.71 -1.28 -19.09
C ASP A 341 -13.90 -1.46 -20.38
N THR A 342 -14.55 -2.09 -21.36
CA THR A 342 -14.11 -2.04 -22.76
C THR A 342 -14.23 -0.59 -23.23
N ARG A 343 -13.16 0.19 -23.09
CA ARG A 343 -13.10 1.57 -23.57
C ARG A 343 -11.90 1.76 -24.49
N ASN A 344 -12.24 1.86 -25.78
CA ASN A 344 -11.56 2.56 -26.88
C ASN A 344 -10.12 2.99 -26.59
N HIS A 345 -9.17 2.21 -27.09
CA HIS A 345 -7.74 2.52 -27.05
C HIS A 345 -7.38 3.50 -28.17
N ASP A 346 -6.87 4.67 -27.78
CA ASP A 346 -6.10 5.56 -28.65
C ASP A 346 -4.70 4.95 -28.83
N ASP A 347 -4.32 4.61 -30.07
CA ASP A 347 -3.09 3.86 -30.43
C ASP A 347 -1.78 4.43 -29.83
N ALA A 348 -1.72 5.73 -29.53
CA ALA A 348 -0.51 6.38 -28.98
C ALA A 348 -0.27 6.08 -27.48
N VAL A 349 -1.33 5.84 -26.70
CA VAL A 349 -1.21 5.49 -25.27
C VAL A 349 -0.71 4.05 -25.10
N VAL A 350 -1.06 3.19 -26.07
CA VAL A 350 -0.68 1.77 -26.13
C VAL A 350 0.82 1.61 -26.33
N GLU A 351 1.42 2.42 -27.20
CA GLU A 351 2.85 2.39 -27.48
C GLU A 351 3.69 2.79 -26.26
N GLY A 352 3.26 3.84 -25.53
CA GLY A 352 3.87 4.27 -24.27
C GLY A 352 3.84 3.16 -23.22
N SER A 353 2.66 2.55 -23.00
CA SER A 353 2.50 1.42 -22.07
C SER A 353 3.36 0.22 -22.45
N ARG A 354 3.44 -0.14 -23.73
CA ARG A 354 4.30 -1.24 -24.22
C ARG A 354 5.78 -0.99 -23.95
N SER A 355 6.25 0.24 -24.15
CA SER A 355 7.65 0.59 -23.88
C SER A 355 8.00 0.49 -22.39
N THR A 356 7.11 0.94 -21.49
CA THR A 356 7.33 0.81 -20.03
C THR A 356 7.29 -0.65 -19.56
N LEU A 357 6.44 -1.49 -20.17
CA LEU A 357 6.41 -2.92 -19.88
C LEU A 357 7.69 -3.63 -20.32
N ALA A 358 8.23 -3.28 -21.48
CA ALA A 358 9.51 -3.82 -21.93
C ALA A 358 10.64 -3.47 -20.95
N GLN A 359 10.70 -2.21 -20.50
CA GLN A 359 11.68 -1.76 -19.50
C GLN A 359 11.55 -2.53 -18.17
N ARG A 360 10.33 -2.73 -17.65
CA ARG A 360 10.11 -3.52 -16.43
C ARG A 360 10.54 -4.98 -16.59
N LYS A 361 10.28 -5.59 -17.75
CA LYS A 361 10.71 -6.97 -18.05
C LYS A 361 12.23 -7.09 -18.06
N GLU A 362 12.92 -6.13 -18.70
CA GLU A 362 14.38 -6.09 -18.74
C GLU A 362 14.95 -5.95 -17.32
N LYS A 363 14.46 -4.97 -16.54
CA LYS A 363 14.87 -4.79 -15.13
C LYS A 363 14.68 -6.06 -14.30
N LEU A 364 13.51 -6.70 -14.42
CA LEU A 364 13.22 -7.96 -13.70
C LEU A 364 14.17 -9.09 -14.14
N ALA A 365 14.48 -9.19 -15.43
CA ALA A 365 15.42 -10.17 -15.96
C ALA A 365 16.83 -9.95 -15.37
N ILE A 366 17.31 -8.71 -15.35
CA ILE A 366 18.61 -8.35 -14.76
C ILE A 366 18.63 -8.65 -13.26
N ALA A 367 17.61 -8.27 -12.51
CA ALA A 367 17.51 -8.56 -11.08
C ALA A 367 17.51 -10.08 -10.79
N THR A 368 16.83 -10.87 -11.64
CA THR A 368 16.80 -12.34 -11.52
C THR A 368 18.16 -12.96 -11.83
N ILE A 369 18.88 -12.43 -12.83
CA ILE A 369 20.26 -12.83 -13.14
C ILE A 369 21.19 -12.48 -11.98
N GLN A 370 21.04 -11.28 -11.40
CA GLN A 370 21.79 -10.82 -10.23
C GLN A 370 21.60 -11.77 -9.03
N ARG A 371 20.37 -12.23 -8.77
CA ARG A 371 20.09 -13.21 -7.70
C ARG A 371 20.80 -14.54 -7.95
N ARG A 372 20.69 -15.09 -9.15
CA ARG A 372 21.37 -16.35 -9.52
C ARG A 372 22.89 -16.23 -9.40
N LEU A 373 23.44 -15.06 -9.76
CA LEU A 373 24.87 -14.77 -9.59
C LEU A 373 25.25 -14.77 -8.11
N LEU A 374 24.47 -14.09 -7.25
CA LEU A 374 24.68 -14.08 -5.81
C LEU A 374 24.69 -15.49 -5.21
N ASP A 375 23.72 -16.33 -5.59
CA ASP A 375 23.64 -17.72 -5.12
C ASP A 375 24.86 -18.54 -5.58
N SER A 376 25.22 -18.44 -6.86
CA SER A 376 26.40 -19.11 -7.41
C SER A 376 27.69 -18.69 -6.72
N MET A 377 27.81 -17.42 -6.34
CA MET A 377 28.98 -16.86 -5.66
C MET A 377 29.05 -17.29 -4.18
N LYS A 378 27.91 -17.51 -3.53
CA LYS A 378 27.84 -18.06 -2.17
C LYS A 378 28.17 -19.55 -2.12
N ASP A 379 27.66 -20.32 -3.09
CA ASP A 379 27.79 -21.78 -3.11
C ASP A 379 29.16 -22.25 -3.58
N ASN A 380 29.82 -21.49 -4.47
CA ASN A 380 31.12 -21.83 -5.03
C ASN A 380 32.14 -20.68 -4.85
N PRO A 381 32.72 -20.50 -3.65
CA PRO A 381 33.75 -19.50 -3.41
C PRO A 381 35.09 -19.96 -4.01
N SER A 382 35.19 -20.01 -5.33
CA SER A 382 36.44 -20.31 -6.04
C SER A 382 37.49 -19.20 -5.87
N VAL A 383 37.02 -17.98 -5.53
CA VAL A 383 37.81 -16.77 -5.33
C VAL A 383 37.30 -16.11 -4.04
N GLU A 384 38.20 -15.55 -3.23
CA GLU A 384 37.83 -14.77 -2.05
C GLU A 384 37.09 -13.50 -2.51
N ILE A 385 35.77 -13.50 -2.38
CA ILE A 385 34.92 -12.38 -2.79
C ILE A 385 34.83 -11.39 -1.63
N PRO A 386 35.17 -10.11 -1.83
CA PRO A 386 34.98 -9.08 -0.83
C PRO A 386 33.54 -9.03 -0.29
N PRO A 387 33.33 -8.96 1.03
CA PRO A 387 31.99 -8.98 1.62
C PRO A 387 31.12 -7.80 1.15
N GLU A 388 31.74 -6.64 0.87
CA GLU A 388 31.08 -5.45 0.32
C GLU A 388 30.36 -5.73 -1.02
N ILE A 389 30.91 -6.63 -1.85
CA ILE A 389 30.33 -6.99 -3.14
C ILE A 389 29.12 -7.90 -2.95
N LEU A 390 29.18 -8.84 -2.00
CA LEU A 390 28.05 -9.70 -1.66
C LEU A 390 26.91 -8.89 -1.04
N GLU A 391 27.23 -7.95 -0.16
CA GLU A 391 26.25 -7.02 0.42
C GLU A 391 25.59 -6.19 -0.67
N LYS A 392 26.38 -5.55 -1.55
CA LYS A 392 25.87 -4.77 -2.69
C LYS A 392 24.96 -5.60 -3.60
N LEU A 393 25.37 -6.82 -3.96
CA LEU A 393 24.57 -7.75 -4.76
C LEU A 393 23.26 -8.16 -4.05
N SER A 394 23.23 -8.21 -2.73
CA SER A 394 22.07 -8.66 -1.96
C SER A 394 21.06 -7.56 -1.62
N THR A 395 21.45 -6.29 -1.73
CA THR A 395 20.68 -5.15 -1.21
C THR A 395 20.24 -4.16 -2.28
N THR A 396 20.97 -4.06 -3.41
CA THR A 396 20.72 -3.04 -4.45
C THR A 396 20.27 -3.66 -5.77
N LEU A 397 19.54 -2.91 -6.60
CA LEU A 397 19.32 -3.27 -8.00
C LEU A 397 20.47 -2.70 -8.84
N LEU A 398 21.31 -3.57 -9.39
CA LEU A 398 22.42 -3.14 -10.23
C LEU A 398 21.98 -2.94 -11.67
N ASP A 399 22.51 -1.90 -12.31
CA ASP A 399 22.42 -1.73 -13.75
C ASP A 399 23.21 -2.82 -14.49
N GLU A 400 22.82 -3.08 -15.72
CA GLU A 400 23.39 -4.13 -16.57
C GLU A 400 24.90 -3.95 -16.78
N SER A 401 25.37 -2.71 -16.87
CA SER A 401 26.78 -2.41 -17.14
C SER A 401 27.65 -2.68 -15.92
N THR A 402 27.20 -2.29 -14.72
CA THR A 402 27.89 -2.60 -13.46
C THR A 402 27.88 -4.11 -13.20
N LEU A 403 26.73 -4.77 -13.38
CA LEU A 403 26.61 -6.21 -13.17
C LEU A 403 27.55 -6.99 -14.10
N PHE A 404 27.64 -6.57 -15.37
CA PHE A 404 28.53 -7.19 -16.36
C PHE A 404 30.01 -6.91 -16.07
N ASN A 405 30.42 -5.64 -15.98
CA ASN A 405 31.83 -5.26 -15.96
C ASN A 405 32.49 -5.44 -14.58
N ASP A 406 31.83 -4.98 -13.52
CA ASP A 406 32.45 -4.88 -12.19
C ASP A 406 32.33 -6.16 -11.37
N ILE A 407 31.40 -7.05 -11.76
CA ILE A 407 31.09 -8.29 -11.04
C ILE A 407 31.27 -9.50 -11.95
N ALA A 408 30.38 -9.73 -12.91
CA ALA A 408 30.35 -10.99 -13.67
C ALA A 408 31.66 -11.24 -14.44
N ALA A 409 32.17 -10.23 -15.16
CA ALA A 409 33.44 -10.34 -15.88
C ALA A 409 34.65 -10.38 -14.92
N ARG A 410 34.63 -9.62 -13.82
CA ARG A 410 35.72 -9.58 -12.83
C ARG A 410 35.92 -10.92 -12.13
N PHE A 411 34.84 -11.63 -11.81
CA PHE A 411 34.87 -12.93 -11.13
C PHE A 411 34.73 -14.12 -12.10
N CYS A 412 35.02 -13.90 -13.39
CA CYS A 412 35.04 -14.95 -14.42
C CYS A 412 33.72 -15.72 -14.59
N GLN A 413 32.58 -15.10 -14.26
CA GLN A 413 31.24 -15.67 -14.43
C GLN A 413 30.75 -15.47 -15.87
N TRP A 414 31.50 -16.04 -16.82
CA TRP A 414 31.24 -15.92 -18.27
C TRP A 414 29.84 -16.39 -18.72
N PRO A 415 29.27 -17.48 -18.16
CA PRO A 415 27.89 -17.88 -18.46
C PRO A 415 26.90 -16.75 -18.13
N THR A 416 27.05 -16.12 -16.96
CA THR A 416 26.22 -14.98 -16.52
C THR A 416 26.43 -13.75 -17.42
N CYS A 417 27.64 -13.53 -17.92
CA CYS A 417 27.89 -12.45 -18.89
C CYS A 417 27.06 -12.64 -20.17
N LEU A 418 26.89 -13.88 -20.65
CA LEU A 418 26.03 -14.16 -21.81
C LEU A 418 24.55 -13.95 -21.50
N THR A 419 24.08 -14.34 -20.31
CA THR A 419 22.67 -14.16 -19.92
C THR A 419 22.31 -12.67 -19.78
N ILE A 420 23.25 -11.83 -19.31
CA ILE A 420 23.09 -10.37 -19.28
C ILE A 420 22.98 -9.82 -20.71
N LEU A 421 23.89 -10.20 -21.62
CA LEU A 421 23.84 -9.74 -23.02
C LEU A 421 22.54 -10.15 -23.73
N HIS A 422 22.03 -11.35 -23.42
CA HIS A 422 20.73 -11.82 -23.90
C HIS A 422 19.58 -10.98 -23.36
N ALA A 423 19.56 -10.69 -22.06
CA ALA A 423 18.52 -9.87 -21.43
C ALA A 423 18.46 -8.44 -22.01
N CYS A 424 19.62 -7.83 -22.25
CA CYS A 424 19.73 -6.48 -22.82
C CYS A 424 19.62 -6.42 -24.35
N GLN A 425 19.43 -7.56 -25.02
CA GLN A 425 19.44 -7.67 -26.47
C GLN A 425 20.66 -7.03 -27.16
N HIS A 426 21.84 -7.13 -26.52
CA HIS A 426 23.06 -6.49 -27.01
C HIS A 426 23.82 -7.38 -28.01
N HIS A 427 23.79 -7.00 -29.28
CA HIS A 427 24.44 -7.75 -30.36
C HIS A 427 25.91 -7.34 -30.56
N ASP A 428 26.83 -8.08 -29.96
CA ASP A 428 28.27 -8.00 -30.24
C ASP A 428 28.84 -9.40 -30.48
N SER A 429 28.88 -9.80 -31.76
CA SER A 429 29.34 -11.13 -32.17
C SER A 429 30.79 -11.40 -31.77
N ALA A 430 31.66 -10.38 -31.72
CA ALA A 430 33.05 -10.53 -31.35
C ALA A 430 33.19 -10.79 -29.84
N ASN A 431 32.45 -10.05 -29.02
CA ASN A 431 32.43 -10.25 -27.57
C ASN A 431 31.73 -11.57 -27.17
N ILE A 432 30.61 -11.92 -27.79
CA ILE A 432 29.93 -13.22 -27.60
C ILE A 432 30.89 -14.36 -27.93
N SER A 433 31.59 -14.29 -29.07
CA SER A 433 32.59 -15.28 -29.46
C SER A 433 33.73 -15.38 -28.43
N ARG A 434 34.14 -14.25 -27.85
CA ARG A 434 35.17 -14.19 -26.81
C ARG A 434 34.71 -14.83 -25.50
N LEU A 435 33.47 -14.59 -25.08
CA LEU A 435 32.86 -15.17 -23.88
C LEU A 435 32.69 -16.69 -24.03
N TRP A 436 32.21 -17.18 -25.17
CA TRP A 436 32.13 -18.63 -25.43
C TRP A 436 33.50 -19.29 -25.41
N ARG A 437 34.52 -18.67 -26.02
CA ARG A 437 35.91 -19.13 -25.90
C ARG A 437 36.38 -19.19 -24.45
N ALA A 438 35.95 -18.25 -23.60
CA ALA A 438 36.28 -18.24 -22.19
C ALA A 438 35.61 -19.37 -21.40
N ILE A 439 34.31 -19.59 -21.60
CA ILE A 439 33.55 -20.68 -20.99
C ILE A 439 34.20 -22.03 -21.30
N ILE A 440 34.49 -22.24 -22.58
CA ILE A 440 35.12 -23.46 -23.08
C ILE A 440 36.53 -23.62 -22.47
N ALA A 441 37.31 -22.53 -22.41
CA ALA A 441 38.66 -22.56 -21.87
C ALA A 441 38.73 -22.85 -20.36
N THR A 442 37.70 -22.49 -19.60
CA THR A 442 37.59 -22.78 -18.16
C THR A 442 37.42 -24.28 -17.90
N GLU A 443 36.64 -24.98 -18.73
CA GLU A 443 36.39 -26.41 -18.55
C GLU A 443 37.54 -27.28 -19.07
N ILE A 444 38.26 -26.82 -20.10
CA ILE A 444 39.29 -27.62 -20.78
C ILE A 444 40.63 -27.61 -20.00
N PRO A 445 41.29 -28.79 -19.83
CA PRO A 445 42.57 -28.90 -19.13
C PRO A 445 43.71 -28.08 -19.72
N THR A 446 44.71 -27.78 -18.90
CA THR A 446 45.82 -26.91 -19.30
C THR A 446 46.92 -27.59 -20.12
N THR A 447 47.03 -28.91 -19.97
CA THR A 447 48.13 -29.72 -20.51
C THR A 447 47.62 -30.92 -21.30
N SER A 448 48.33 -31.27 -22.37
CA SER A 448 48.15 -32.47 -23.19
C SER A 448 49.49 -33.14 -23.46
N SER A 449 49.46 -34.44 -23.75
CA SER A 449 50.62 -35.21 -24.23
C SER A 449 51.09 -34.79 -25.63
N SER A 450 50.25 -34.13 -26.43
CA SER A 450 50.53 -33.73 -27.80
C SER A 450 50.90 -32.25 -27.92
N GLN A 451 52.04 -31.96 -28.57
CA GLN A 451 52.48 -30.58 -28.84
C GLN A 451 51.50 -29.79 -29.73
N ALA A 452 50.82 -30.47 -30.66
CA ALA A 452 49.82 -29.83 -31.51
C ALA A 452 48.59 -29.39 -30.70
N VAL A 453 48.16 -30.21 -29.74
CA VAL A 453 47.06 -29.91 -28.83
C VAL A 453 47.47 -28.82 -27.84
N ASN A 454 48.68 -28.88 -27.28
CA ASN A 454 49.20 -27.79 -26.43
C ASN A 454 49.22 -26.44 -27.16
N ASN A 455 49.64 -26.41 -28.44
CA ASN A 455 49.60 -25.18 -29.25
C ASN A 455 48.15 -24.69 -29.47
N MET A 456 47.20 -25.61 -29.65
CA MET A 456 45.77 -25.29 -29.76
C MET A 456 45.21 -24.73 -28.44
N LEU A 457 45.48 -25.36 -27.30
CA LEU A 457 45.05 -24.93 -25.97
C LEU A 457 45.59 -23.54 -25.64
N VAL A 458 46.85 -23.26 -25.98
CA VAL A 458 47.44 -21.92 -25.85
C VAL A 458 46.70 -20.91 -26.74
N ASN A 459 46.40 -21.25 -28.00
CA ASN A 459 45.67 -20.35 -28.89
C ASN A 459 44.23 -20.09 -28.43
N LEU A 460 43.57 -21.07 -27.81
CA LEU A 460 42.26 -20.90 -27.18
C LEU A 460 42.29 -19.83 -26.07
N ARG A 461 43.35 -19.86 -25.27
CA ARG A 461 43.52 -18.97 -24.11
C ARG A 461 44.09 -17.59 -24.45
N LYS A 462 44.83 -17.43 -25.56
CA LYS A 462 45.41 -16.15 -26.01
C LYS A 462 44.42 -14.98 -26.09
N HIS A 463 43.15 -15.27 -26.35
CA HIS A 463 42.08 -14.26 -26.44
C HIS A 463 40.98 -14.48 -25.39
N SER A 464 41.19 -15.40 -24.46
CA SER A 464 40.29 -15.64 -23.34
C SER A 464 40.69 -14.74 -22.17
N PRO A 465 39.76 -14.09 -21.48
CA PRO A 465 40.02 -13.43 -20.21
C PRO A 465 40.39 -14.41 -19.08
N ALA A 466 40.16 -15.72 -19.25
CA ALA A 466 40.47 -16.76 -18.26
C ALA A 466 41.96 -17.19 -18.25
N GLN A 467 42.89 -16.23 -18.15
CA GLN A 467 44.34 -16.51 -18.24
C GLN A 467 44.94 -17.26 -17.03
N HIS A 468 44.17 -17.46 -15.94
CA HIS A 468 44.72 -17.89 -14.64
C HIS A 468 44.07 -19.11 -13.97
N HIS A 469 43.19 -19.86 -14.65
CA HIS A 469 42.71 -21.13 -14.08
C HIS A 469 43.70 -22.27 -14.38
N GLU A 470 44.59 -22.54 -13.43
CA GLU A 470 45.47 -23.71 -13.42
C GLU A 470 44.66 -24.97 -13.05
N ASN A 471 43.92 -25.55 -14.00
CA ASN A 471 43.54 -26.95 -13.90
C ASN A 471 44.78 -27.80 -14.19
N THR A 472 45.58 -28.03 -13.15
CA THR A 472 46.89 -28.71 -13.19
C THR A 472 46.83 -30.23 -13.02
N SER A 473 45.64 -30.82 -12.82
CA SER A 473 45.54 -32.20 -12.34
C SER A 473 45.11 -33.22 -13.41
N CYS A 474 44.55 -32.78 -14.54
CA CYS A 474 44.03 -33.67 -15.59
C CYS A 474 44.69 -33.39 -16.94
N LEU A 475 44.92 -34.45 -17.70
CA LEU A 475 45.36 -34.35 -19.09
C LEU A 475 44.15 -34.17 -20.00
N PHE A 476 44.34 -33.48 -21.11
CA PHE A 476 43.29 -33.34 -22.12
C PHE A 476 42.72 -34.69 -22.60
N GLU A 477 43.59 -35.70 -22.65
CA GLU A 477 43.29 -37.07 -23.09
C GLU A 477 42.38 -37.85 -22.13
N ASP A 478 42.31 -37.46 -20.85
CA ASP A 478 41.51 -38.15 -19.84
C ASP A 478 40.00 -37.99 -20.11
N GLY A 479 39.60 -36.94 -20.84
CA GLY A 479 38.22 -36.74 -21.29
C GLY A 479 37.22 -36.37 -20.19
N ASP A 480 37.61 -36.33 -18.92
CA ASP A 480 36.75 -35.99 -17.79
C ASP A 480 36.09 -34.60 -17.91
N TRP A 481 36.74 -33.66 -18.61
CA TRP A 481 36.25 -32.31 -18.88
C TRP A 481 35.08 -32.27 -19.90
N VAL A 482 34.86 -33.33 -20.68
CA VAL A 482 33.83 -33.38 -21.72
C VAL A 482 32.43 -33.35 -21.12
N ILE A 483 32.21 -34.03 -19.99
CA ILE A 483 30.90 -34.13 -19.35
C ILE A 483 30.47 -32.77 -18.74
N PRO A 484 31.30 -32.09 -17.92
CA PRO A 484 31.01 -30.75 -17.43
C PRO A 484 30.79 -29.73 -18.56
N LEU A 485 31.65 -29.73 -19.59
CA LEU A 485 31.49 -28.84 -20.74
C LEU A 485 30.16 -29.08 -21.47
N ARG A 486 29.80 -30.35 -21.69
CA ARG A 486 28.52 -30.71 -22.29
C ARG A 486 27.35 -30.21 -21.46
N GLN A 487 27.36 -30.43 -20.15
CA GLN A 487 26.31 -29.96 -19.26
C GLN A 487 26.16 -28.44 -19.36
N LYS A 488 27.28 -27.71 -19.33
CA LYS A 488 27.30 -26.24 -19.46
C LYS A 488 26.71 -25.75 -20.78
N ILE A 489 27.08 -26.36 -21.90
CA ILE A 489 26.55 -26.01 -23.23
C ILE A 489 25.05 -26.30 -23.31
N VAL A 490 24.58 -27.42 -22.76
CA VAL A 490 23.16 -27.79 -22.76
C VAL A 490 22.32 -26.88 -21.86
N GLU A 491 22.84 -26.51 -20.69
CA GLU A 491 22.20 -25.57 -19.78
C GLU A 491 22.07 -24.19 -20.43
N LEU A 492 23.16 -23.66 -20.98
CA LEU A 492 23.16 -22.38 -21.68
C LEU A 492 22.32 -22.42 -22.96
N GLY A 493 22.32 -23.53 -23.69
CA GLY A 493 21.48 -23.70 -24.88
C GLY A 493 20.00 -23.67 -24.53
N ARG A 494 19.57 -24.34 -23.46
CA ARG A 494 18.18 -24.29 -22.98
C ARG A 494 17.77 -22.89 -22.54
N GLU A 495 18.71 -22.12 -22.00
CA GLU A 495 18.44 -20.78 -21.47
C GLU A 495 18.47 -19.69 -22.55
N LEU A 496 19.34 -19.79 -23.57
CA LEU A 496 19.64 -18.69 -24.49
C LEU A 496 19.09 -18.90 -25.92
N TYR A 497 18.83 -20.13 -26.33
CA TYR A 497 18.42 -20.45 -27.70
C TYR A 497 16.89 -20.54 -27.83
N GLY A 498 16.33 -20.05 -28.93
CA GLY A 498 14.89 -20.12 -29.22
C GLY A 498 14.05 -19.04 -28.53
N GLN A 499 14.70 -18.03 -27.93
CA GLN A 499 14.05 -16.95 -27.19
C GLN A 499 14.06 -15.59 -27.93
N GLY A 500 14.49 -15.57 -29.20
CA GLY A 500 14.49 -14.38 -30.05
C GLY A 500 15.80 -13.59 -30.08
N ALA A 501 16.80 -13.97 -29.27
CA ALA A 501 18.16 -13.43 -29.28
C ALA A 501 19.21 -14.53 -29.56
N ASP A 502 18.95 -15.36 -30.57
CA ASP A 502 19.73 -16.57 -30.89
C ASP A 502 21.20 -16.27 -31.25
N TYR A 503 21.53 -15.01 -31.57
CA TYR A 503 22.91 -14.57 -31.81
C TYR A 503 23.82 -14.72 -30.57
N VAL A 504 23.26 -14.77 -29.36
CA VAL A 504 24.02 -15.02 -28.11
C VAL A 504 24.47 -16.49 -28.01
N PHE A 505 23.80 -17.41 -28.72
CA PHE A 505 24.16 -18.82 -28.85
C PHE A 505 24.56 -19.15 -30.31
N PRO A 506 25.78 -18.77 -30.76
CA PRO A 506 26.19 -18.88 -32.15
C PRO A 506 26.47 -20.33 -32.56
N LEU A 507 25.42 -21.05 -32.99
CA LEU A 507 25.46 -22.47 -33.36
C LEU A 507 26.56 -22.79 -34.38
N GLU A 508 26.70 -21.99 -35.44
CA GLU A 508 27.71 -22.24 -36.47
C GLU A 508 29.14 -22.15 -35.92
N MET A 509 29.41 -21.15 -35.08
CA MET A 509 30.72 -21.02 -34.43
C MET A 509 30.96 -22.19 -33.48
N LEU A 510 29.97 -22.56 -32.66
CA LEU A 510 30.09 -23.65 -31.71
C LEU A 510 30.26 -25.00 -32.43
N SER A 511 29.50 -25.26 -33.49
CA SER A 511 29.62 -26.48 -34.31
C SER A 511 30.99 -26.53 -34.99
N ASN A 512 31.41 -25.45 -35.65
CA ASN A 512 32.74 -25.38 -36.29
C ASN A 512 33.88 -25.51 -35.28
N TRP A 513 33.69 -24.98 -34.06
CA TRP A 513 34.68 -25.09 -33.01
C TRP A 513 34.76 -26.53 -32.48
N LEU A 514 33.62 -27.17 -32.23
CA LEU A 514 33.55 -28.57 -31.85
C LEU A 514 34.12 -29.46 -32.99
N GLU A 515 33.68 -29.29 -34.24
CA GLU A 515 34.11 -30.09 -35.40
C GLU A 515 35.57 -29.86 -35.81
N GLY A 516 35.95 -28.61 -36.03
CA GLY A 516 37.23 -28.28 -36.65
C GLY A 516 38.44 -28.44 -35.73
N LYS A 517 38.25 -28.42 -34.40
CA LYS A 517 39.35 -28.47 -33.43
C LYS A 517 39.51 -29.82 -32.73
N PHE A 518 38.45 -30.62 -32.61
CA PHE A 518 38.54 -31.98 -32.08
C PHE A 518 38.91 -33.04 -33.13
N ALA A 519 38.85 -32.71 -34.43
CA ALA A 519 39.41 -33.53 -35.50
C ALA A 519 40.94 -33.76 -35.40
N LEU A 520 41.64 -33.03 -34.53
CA LEU A 520 43.06 -33.22 -34.24
C LEU A 520 43.34 -34.44 -33.32
N TYR A 521 42.31 -35.04 -32.72
CA TYR A 521 42.44 -36.19 -31.82
C TYR A 521 41.63 -37.38 -32.37
N ASN A 522 42.33 -38.41 -32.87
CA ASN A 522 41.76 -39.47 -33.70
C ASN A 522 41.52 -40.76 -32.90
N ASP A 523 40.89 -40.63 -31.73
CA ASP A 523 40.61 -41.76 -30.84
C ASP A 523 39.15 -42.22 -30.99
N ALA A 524 38.93 -43.52 -31.15
CA ALA A 524 37.63 -44.08 -31.54
C ALA A 524 36.53 -43.86 -30.47
N CYS A 525 36.92 -43.76 -29.20
CA CYS A 525 36.02 -43.37 -28.12
C CYS A 525 35.60 -41.90 -28.24
N PHE A 526 36.50 -41.02 -28.67
CA PHE A 526 36.23 -39.59 -28.81
C PHE A 526 35.22 -39.30 -29.92
N LEU A 527 35.32 -39.98 -31.06
CA LEU A 527 34.35 -39.88 -32.16
C LEU A 527 32.91 -40.28 -31.76
N TYR A 528 32.77 -41.21 -30.82
CA TYR A 528 31.46 -41.63 -30.28
C TYR A 528 30.83 -40.54 -29.40
N TRP A 529 31.63 -39.93 -28.52
CA TRP A 529 31.21 -38.79 -27.69
C TRP A 529 30.96 -37.53 -28.52
N PHE A 530 31.77 -37.32 -29.56
CA PHE A 530 31.72 -36.21 -30.49
C PHE A 530 30.43 -36.21 -31.34
N SER A 531 30.07 -37.37 -31.89
CA SER A 531 28.77 -37.60 -32.54
C SER A 531 27.61 -37.34 -31.57
N TYR A 532 27.75 -37.69 -30.29
CA TYR A 532 26.71 -37.47 -29.29
C TYR A 532 26.54 -36.00 -28.90
N LEU A 533 27.62 -35.22 -28.86
CA LEU A 533 27.61 -33.79 -28.52
C LEU A 533 27.05 -32.93 -29.66
N ILE A 534 27.40 -33.26 -30.91
CA ILE A 534 26.75 -32.70 -32.12
C ILE A 534 25.28 -33.07 -32.15
N ASN A 535 24.95 -34.34 -31.90
CA ASN A 535 23.56 -34.77 -31.81
C ASN A 535 22.81 -34.01 -30.73
N VAL A 536 23.43 -33.63 -29.61
CA VAL A 536 22.80 -32.84 -28.54
C VAL A 536 22.57 -31.38 -28.97
N ALA A 537 23.51 -30.73 -29.66
CA ALA A 537 23.27 -29.41 -30.25
C ALA A 537 22.14 -29.46 -31.30
N HIS A 538 22.12 -30.53 -32.11
CA HIS A 538 21.07 -30.82 -33.09
C HIS A 538 19.75 -31.27 -32.43
N PHE A 539 19.79 -31.84 -31.23
CA PHE A 539 18.61 -32.25 -30.45
C PHE A 539 18.00 -31.05 -29.73
N CYS A 540 18.81 -30.12 -29.23
CA CYS A 540 18.33 -28.81 -28.79
C CYS A 540 17.64 -28.06 -29.93
N TYR A 541 18.16 -28.16 -31.15
CA TYR A 541 17.54 -27.64 -32.37
C TYR A 541 16.18 -28.32 -32.70
N LEU A 542 16.04 -29.64 -32.45
CA LEU A 542 14.82 -30.41 -32.76
C LEU A 542 13.79 -30.49 -31.63
N ALA A 543 14.17 -30.31 -30.37
CA ALA A 543 13.27 -30.49 -29.22
C ALA A 543 12.31 -29.30 -28.97
N GLN A 544 12.44 -28.21 -29.73
CA GLN A 544 11.55 -27.03 -29.67
C GLN A 544 10.79 -26.76 -30.97
N SER A 545 11.06 -27.51 -32.06
CA SER A 545 10.19 -27.59 -33.24
C SER A 545 9.08 -28.60 -33.01
#